data_AF-A0A382I1E3-F1
#
_entry.id   AF-A0A382I1E3-F1
#
_cell.length_a   1.000
_cell.length_b   1.000
_cell.length_c   1.000
_cell.angle_alpha   90.00
_cell.angle_beta   90.00
_cell.angle_gamma   90.00
#
_symmetry.space_group_name_H-M   'P 1'
#
loop_
_entity.id
_entity.type
_entity.pdbx_description
1 polymer ?
#
loop_
_entity_poly.entity_id
_entity_poly.type
_entity_poly.pdbx_seq_one_letter_code
_entity_poly.pdbx_strand_id
1 'polypeptide(L)'
;VEFMPLSEIEELFGPEGATDFTPFYGHDAAITDDTQMTLFTAEGLIRAAADGTDPIKEGVWSAYQRWYHTQGGPLPEGTDPTSGLLGVPELHDRRAPGSTCMKSMKKGVPGDPDVPLNDRKGCGGVMR
;
A
#
# COMPACT_ATOMS: atom_id res chain seq x y z
N VAL A 1 -5.60 -5.78 -16.23
CA VAL A 1 -5.01 -7.03 -16.79
C VAL A 1 -4.42 -7.97 -15.75
N GLU A 2 -4.24 -7.53 -14.50
CA GLU A 2 -3.73 -8.39 -13.42
C GLU A 2 -4.55 -9.70 -13.30
N PHE A 3 -3.85 -10.83 -13.16
CA PHE A 3 -4.41 -12.20 -13.10
C PHE A 3 -5.02 -12.78 -14.40
N MET A 4 -5.09 -12.01 -15.50
CA MET A 4 -5.53 -12.54 -16.79
C MET A 4 -4.41 -13.37 -17.44
N PRO A 5 -4.72 -14.51 -18.09
CA PRO A 5 -3.77 -15.18 -18.95
C PRO A 5 -3.44 -14.28 -20.15
N LEU A 6 -2.21 -14.40 -20.68
CA LEU A 6 -1.75 -13.60 -21.81
C LEU A 6 -2.71 -13.64 -23.01
N SER A 7 -3.27 -14.82 -23.31
CA SER A 7 -4.22 -14.99 -24.41
C SER A 7 -5.49 -14.14 -24.26
N GLU A 8 -5.98 -13.97 -23.04
CA GLU A 8 -7.17 -13.14 -22.77
C GLU A 8 -6.83 -11.64 -22.86
N ILE A 9 -5.63 -11.25 -22.42
CA ILE A 9 -5.13 -9.88 -22.60
C ILE A 9 -5.02 -9.55 -24.09
N GLU A 10 -4.45 -10.46 -24.89
CA GLU A 10 -4.31 -10.28 -26.34
C GLU A 10 -5.67 -10.27 -27.06
N GLU A 11 -6.64 -11.06 -26.61
CA GLU A 11 -8.01 -11.05 -27.15
C GLU A 11 -8.73 -9.72 -26.87
N LEU A 12 -8.58 -9.18 -25.65
CA LEU A 12 -9.26 -7.96 -25.23
C LEU A 12 -8.60 -6.68 -25.75
N PHE A 13 -7.27 -6.63 -25.79
CA PHE A 13 -6.51 -5.41 -26.06
C PHE A 13 -5.66 -5.47 -27.34
N GLY A 14 -5.59 -6.62 -28.01
CA GLY A 14 -4.71 -6.86 -29.15
C GLY A 14 -3.29 -7.29 -28.74
N PRO A 15 -2.41 -7.57 -29.71
CA PRO A 15 -1.08 -8.14 -29.46
C PRO A 15 -0.13 -7.22 -28.69
N GLU A 16 -0.44 -5.91 -28.61
CA GLU A 16 0.32 -4.95 -27.81
C GLU A 16 -0.12 -4.92 -26.33
N GLY A 17 -1.20 -5.63 -25.98
CA GLY A 17 -1.81 -5.58 -24.66
C GLY A 17 -2.45 -4.23 -24.34
N ALA A 18 -2.69 -3.96 -23.06
CA ALA A 18 -3.26 -2.70 -22.63
C ALA A 18 -2.23 -1.56 -22.79
N THR A 19 -2.52 -0.62 -23.70
CA THR A 19 -1.65 0.53 -24.02
C THR A 19 -2.13 1.86 -23.42
N ASP A 20 -3.28 1.84 -22.74
CA ASP A 20 -3.87 2.96 -22.00
C ASP A 20 -4.49 2.45 -20.69
N PHE A 21 -4.96 3.37 -19.84
CA PHE A 21 -5.61 3.03 -18.60
C PHE A 21 -6.87 2.19 -18.83
N THR A 22 -6.95 1.09 -18.09
CA THR A 22 -8.14 0.23 -18.07
C THR A 22 -8.96 0.56 -16.82
N PRO A 23 -10.23 0.98 -16.97
CA PRO A 23 -11.07 1.28 -15.81
C PRO A 23 -11.16 0.10 -14.85
N PHE A 24 -10.94 0.36 -13.57
CA PHE A 24 -11.01 -0.65 -12.51
C PHE A 24 -11.41 -0.01 -11.18
N TYR A 25 -12.01 -0.77 -10.27
CA TYR A 25 -12.51 -0.24 -8.98
C TYR A 25 -13.38 1.03 -9.10
N GLY A 26 -14.08 1.23 -10.24
CA GLY A 26 -14.91 2.41 -10.47
C GLY A 26 -14.14 3.69 -10.85
N HIS A 27 -12.84 3.60 -11.18
CA HIS A 27 -12.02 4.71 -11.64
C HIS A 27 -11.42 4.42 -13.02
N ASP A 28 -11.25 5.44 -13.85
CA ASP A 28 -10.65 5.31 -15.19
C ASP A 28 -9.18 4.89 -15.11
N ALA A 29 -8.44 5.43 -14.14
CA ALA A 29 -7.02 5.14 -13.88
C ALA A 29 -6.81 4.82 -12.40
N ALA A 30 -7.36 3.69 -11.94
CA ALA A 30 -7.26 3.28 -10.55
C ALA A 30 -5.83 2.96 -10.13
N ILE A 31 -5.45 3.42 -8.94
CA ILE A 31 -4.22 2.98 -8.27
C ILE A 31 -4.54 1.82 -7.32
N THR A 32 -3.57 0.92 -7.10
CA THR A 32 -3.70 -0.22 -6.16
C THR A 32 -2.96 0.04 -4.85
N ASP A 33 -2.92 -0.96 -3.97
CA ASP A 33 -2.18 -0.92 -2.71
C ASP A 33 -0.72 -0.54 -2.90
N ASP A 34 -0.06 -0.90 -3.99
CA ASP A 34 1.35 -0.54 -4.24
C ASP A 34 1.58 0.97 -4.26
N THR A 35 0.79 1.69 -5.05
CA THR A 35 0.88 3.16 -5.10
C THR A 35 0.41 3.77 -3.79
N GLN A 36 -0.67 3.26 -3.18
CA GLN A 36 -1.13 3.77 -1.88
C GLN A 36 -0.03 3.63 -0.82
N MET A 37 0.57 2.45 -0.69
CA MET A 37 1.67 2.19 0.23
C MET A 37 2.90 3.03 -0.09
N THR A 38 3.23 3.24 -1.37
CA THR A 38 4.33 4.13 -1.79
C THR A 38 4.11 5.57 -1.31
N LEU A 39 2.88 6.10 -1.44
CA LEU A 39 2.53 7.42 -0.94
C LEU A 39 2.69 7.49 0.58
N PHE A 40 2.22 6.48 1.31
CA PHE A 40 2.40 6.41 2.76
C PHE A 40 3.88 6.29 3.16
N THR A 41 4.70 5.51 2.43
CA THR A 41 6.16 5.46 2.63
C THR A 41 6.76 6.87 2.51
N ALA A 42 6.42 7.60 1.45
CA ALA A 42 6.90 8.96 1.25
C ALA A 42 6.45 9.91 2.39
N GLU A 43 5.18 9.87 2.81
CA GLU A 43 4.69 10.65 3.96
C GLU A 43 5.48 10.33 5.23
N GLY A 44 5.72 9.04 5.52
CA GLY A 44 6.47 8.59 6.70
C GLY A 44 7.91 9.11 6.71
N LEU A 45 8.59 9.05 5.57
CA LEU A 45 9.96 9.56 5.42
C LEU A 45 10.01 11.08 5.59
N ILE A 46 9.06 11.82 5.01
CA ILE A 46 8.98 13.28 5.12
C ILE A 46 8.74 13.69 6.57
N ARG A 47 7.81 13.03 7.28
CA ARG A 47 7.52 13.30 8.69
C ARG A 47 8.73 13.02 9.59
N ALA A 48 9.36 11.86 9.43
CA ALA A 48 10.55 11.53 10.22
C ALA A 48 11.70 12.51 9.99
N ALA A 49 11.90 12.98 8.75
CA ALA A 49 12.89 14.01 8.45
C ALA A 49 12.57 15.36 9.12
N ALA A 50 11.29 15.75 9.16
CA ALA A 50 10.85 16.99 9.80
C ALA A 50 10.96 16.93 11.34
N ASP A 51 10.66 15.78 11.93
CA ASP A 51 10.66 15.57 13.38
C ASP A 51 12.05 15.17 13.92
N GLY A 52 12.99 14.80 13.04
CA GLY A 52 14.33 14.35 13.43
C GLY A 52 14.37 12.97 14.06
N THR A 53 13.45 12.07 13.66
CA THR A 53 13.27 10.72 14.22
C THR A 53 13.79 9.62 13.27
N ASP A 54 13.79 8.36 13.73
CA ASP A 54 14.22 7.24 12.89
C ASP A 54 13.29 7.07 11.67
N PRO A 55 13.81 7.14 10.43
CA PRO A 55 12.97 7.13 9.23
C PRO A 55 12.22 5.82 9.02
N ILE A 56 12.70 4.70 9.56
CA ILE A 56 12.11 3.38 9.34
C ILE A 56 11.18 3.00 10.48
N LYS A 57 11.68 3.03 11.72
CA LYS A 57 10.96 2.59 12.93
C LYS A 57 9.88 3.57 13.37
N GLU A 58 10.12 4.87 13.18
CA GLU A 58 9.18 5.92 13.59
C GLU A 58 8.48 6.55 12.38
N GLY A 59 9.16 6.66 11.22
CA GLY A 59 8.55 7.16 9.99
C GLY A 59 7.70 6.13 9.26
N VAL A 60 8.35 5.22 8.54
CA VAL A 60 7.70 4.25 7.63
C VAL A 60 6.75 3.32 8.37
N TRP A 61 7.12 2.81 9.55
CA TRP A 61 6.25 1.93 10.33
C TRP A 61 4.93 2.62 10.72
N SER A 62 5.00 3.83 11.28
CA SER A 62 3.80 4.59 11.65
C SER A 62 2.96 4.95 10.43
N ALA A 63 3.58 5.25 9.28
CA ALA A 63 2.86 5.47 8.04
C ALA A 63 2.13 4.21 7.54
N TYR A 64 2.71 3.01 7.68
CA TYR A 64 2.02 1.77 7.33
C TYR A 64 0.87 1.44 8.27
N GLN A 65 0.96 1.80 9.55
CA GLN A 65 -0.18 1.68 10.46
C GLN A 65 -1.33 2.61 10.03
N ARG A 66 -1.01 3.82 9.58
CA ARG A 66 -1.96 4.78 9.00
C ARG A 66 -2.58 4.25 7.69
N TRP A 67 -1.77 3.71 6.78
CA TRP A 67 -2.28 3.03 5.58
C TRP A 67 -3.21 1.86 5.95
N TYR A 68 -2.80 1.01 6.89
CA TYR A 68 -3.62 -0.14 7.32
C TYR A 68 -4.99 0.31 7.85
N HIS A 69 -5.06 1.45 8.53
CA HIS A 69 -6.34 2.04 8.94
C HIS A 69 -7.25 2.34 7.74
N THR A 70 -6.71 2.95 6.67
CA THR A 70 -7.50 3.23 5.46
C THR A 70 -7.96 1.95 4.74
N GLN A 71 -7.33 0.81 5.03
CA GLN A 71 -7.73 -0.51 4.53
C GLN A 71 -8.68 -1.29 5.46
N GLY A 72 -9.24 -0.64 6.48
CA GLY A 72 -10.18 -1.20 7.45
C GLY A 72 -9.55 -1.68 8.77
N GLY A 73 -8.28 -1.34 9.02
CA GLY A 73 -7.62 -1.52 10.31
C GLY A 73 -8.04 -0.47 11.35
N PRO A 74 -7.65 -0.65 12.63
CA PRO A 74 -7.88 0.35 13.67
C PRO A 74 -7.04 1.61 13.41
N LEU A 75 -7.58 2.78 13.78
CA LEU A 75 -6.81 4.02 13.81
C LEU A 75 -5.75 3.92 14.92
N PRO A 76 -4.47 4.23 14.66
CA PRO A 76 -3.44 4.22 15.71
C PRO A 76 -3.74 5.26 16.78
N GLU A 77 -3.44 4.93 18.04
CA GLU A 77 -3.69 5.83 19.18
C GLU A 77 -2.96 7.17 18.99
N GLY A 78 -3.62 8.27 19.38
CA GLY A 78 -3.07 9.62 19.26
C GLY A 78 -2.98 10.17 17.83
N THR A 79 -3.50 9.45 16.83
CA THR A 79 -3.49 9.90 15.43
C THR A 79 -4.71 10.75 15.09
N ASP A 80 -4.48 11.92 14.50
CA ASP A 80 -5.54 12.72 13.87
C ASP A 80 -5.96 12.08 12.52
N PRO A 81 -7.22 11.65 12.37
CA PRO A 81 -7.72 11.01 11.15
C PRO A 81 -7.82 11.97 9.95
N THR A 82 -7.67 13.27 10.16
CA THR A 82 -7.72 14.28 9.09
C THR A 82 -6.34 14.73 8.63
N SER A 83 -5.27 14.32 9.33
CA SER A 83 -3.90 14.74 9.04
C SER A 83 -3.33 14.02 7.82
N GLY A 84 -2.82 14.78 6.85
CA GLY A 84 -2.06 14.27 5.70
C GLY A 84 -2.85 13.27 4.86
N LEU A 85 -2.24 12.15 4.49
CA LEU A 85 -2.89 11.14 3.62
C LEU A 85 -4.13 10.47 4.24
N LEU A 86 -4.28 10.48 5.58
CA LEU A 86 -5.53 10.00 6.19
C LEU A 86 -6.73 10.87 5.84
N GLY A 87 -6.51 12.17 5.55
CA GLY A 87 -7.56 13.10 5.16
C GLY A 87 -8.01 12.98 3.70
N VAL A 88 -7.43 12.06 2.91
CA VAL A 88 -7.77 11.85 1.49
C VAL A 88 -8.77 10.69 1.37
N PRO A 89 -10.08 10.94 1.17
CA PRO A 89 -11.11 9.89 1.20
C PRO A 89 -10.88 8.78 0.17
N GLU A 90 -10.28 9.10 -0.98
CA GLU A 90 -10.00 8.17 -2.08
C GLU A 90 -8.92 7.12 -1.72
N LEU A 91 -8.19 7.31 -0.62
CA LEU A 91 -7.24 6.32 -0.08
C LEU A 91 -7.87 5.38 0.96
N HIS A 92 -9.14 5.60 1.33
CA HIS A 92 -9.94 4.69 2.15
C HIS A 92 -10.70 3.66 1.29
N ASP A 93 -10.14 3.33 0.13
CA ASP A 93 -10.64 2.31 -0.77
C ASP A 93 -9.65 1.14 -0.90
N ARG A 94 -10.18 -0.06 -0.65
CA ARG A 94 -9.39 -1.28 -0.55
C ARG A 94 -9.18 -1.90 -1.92
N ARG A 95 -8.05 -1.55 -2.54
CA ARG A 95 -7.71 -1.95 -3.92
C ARG A 95 -6.49 -2.88 -3.95
N ALA A 96 -6.77 -4.17 -4.12
CA ALA A 96 -5.79 -5.25 -4.25
C ALA A 96 -4.78 -5.51 -3.10
N PRO A 97 -5.00 -5.16 -1.81
CA PRO A 97 -3.97 -5.36 -0.78
C PRO A 97 -3.58 -6.82 -0.60
N GLY A 98 -2.27 -7.07 -0.71
CA GLY A 98 -1.69 -8.40 -0.53
C GLY A 98 -2.06 -9.02 0.83
N SER A 99 -2.59 -10.25 0.82
CA SER A 99 -3.07 -10.91 2.06
C SER A 99 -2.00 -11.09 3.13
N THR A 100 -0.75 -11.32 2.74
CA THR A 100 0.40 -11.37 3.66
C THR A 100 0.66 -10.02 4.31
N CYS A 101 0.59 -8.92 3.55
CA CYS A 101 0.78 -7.57 4.08
C CYS A 101 -0.28 -7.26 5.14
N MET A 102 -1.56 -7.50 4.83
CA MET A 102 -2.66 -7.28 5.77
C MET A 102 -2.54 -8.12 7.04
N LYS A 103 -2.09 -9.38 6.93
CA LYS A 103 -1.83 -10.23 8.10
C LYS A 103 -0.67 -9.72 8.95
N SER A 104 0.40 -9.25 8.33
CA SER A 104 1.54 -8.65 9.04
C SER A 104 1.13 -7.38 9.79
N MET A 105 0.37 -6.48 9.15
CA MET A 105 -0.14 -5.27 9.81
C MET A 105 -1.05 -5.60 10.98
N LYS A 106 -1.92 -6.61 10.83
CA LYS A 106 -2.79 -7.08 11.93
C LYS A 106 -1.99 -7.58 13.14
N LYS A 107 -0.78 -8.12 12.97
CA LYS A 107 0.09 -8.53 14.09
C LYS A 107 0.56 -7.33 14.91
N GLY A 108 0.58 -6.12 14.33
CA GLY A 108 0.92 -4.89 15.04
C GLY A 108 2.37 -4.78 15.48
N VAL A 109 3.27 -5.58 14.91
CA VAL A 109 4.71 -5.55 15.21
C VAL A 109 5.48 -5.06 13.97
N PRO A 110 6.47 -4.16 14.15
CA PRO A 110 7.31 -3.73 13.05
C PRO A 110 8.11 -4.90 12.48
N GLY A 111 8.45 -4.82 11.19
CA GLY A 111 9.32 -5.79 10.55
C GLY A 111 10.77 -5.67 11.04
N ASP A 112 11.46 -6.78 11.08
CA ASP A 112 12.87 -6.87 11.47
C ASP A 112 13.63 -7.67 10.39
N PRO A 113 14.75 -7.16 9.82
CA PRO A 113 15.56 -7.88 8.83
C PRO A 113 16.15 -9.19 9.36
N ASP A 114 16.44 -9.26 10.66
CA ASP A 114 17.04 -10.42 11.31
C ASP A 114 15.98 -11.40 11.85
N VAL A 115 14.75 -10.92 12.08
CA VAL A 115 13.63 -11.72 12.61
C VAL A 115 12.41 -11.65 11.68
N PRO A 116 12.30 -12.56 10.69
CA PRO A 116 11.22 -12.55 9.73
C PRO A 116 9.83 -12.74 10.37
N LEU A 117 8.87 -11.88 10.01
CA LEU A 117 7.48 -12.00 10.48
C LEU A 117 6.68 -13.14 9.82
N ASN A 118 7.18 -13.65 8.69
CA ASN A 118 6.60 -14.74 7.90
C ASN A 118 7.67 -15.28 6.92
N ASP A 119 7.34 -16.36 6.21
CA ASP A 119 8.20 -17.07 5.25
C ASP A 119 7.87 -16.75 3.78
N ARG A 120 7.01 -15.76 3.52
CA ARG A 120 6.51 -15.44 2.17
C ARG A 120 7.47 -14.54 1.42
N LYS A 121 7.69 -14.87 0.14
CA LYS A 121 8.58 -14.16 -0.79
C LYS A 121 7.80 -13.43 -1.89
N GLY A 122 6.72 -12.76 -1.50
CA GLY A 122 5.92 -11.95 -2.44
C GLY A 122 6.65 -10.67 -2.83
N CYS A 123 6.23 -10.04 -3.94
CA CYS A 123 6.83 -8.82 -4.47
C CYS A 123 6.57 -7.56 -3.61
N GLY A 124 5.65 -7.60 -2.64
CA GLY A 124 5.22 -6.41 -1.90
C GLY A 124 6.34 -5.55 -1.30
N GLY A 125 7.44 -6.15 -0.85
CA GLY A 125 8.58 -5.38 -0.33
C GLY A 125 9.37 -4.60 -1.38
N VAL A 126 9.31 -4.99 -2.66
CA VAL A 126 10.02 -4.34 -3.79
C VAL A 126 9.18 -3.23 -4.41
N MET A 127 7.85 -3.30 -4.31
CA MET A 127 6.93 -2.40 -5.01
C MET A 127 6.81 -1.00 -4.36
N ARG A 128 7.55 -0.73 -3.27
CA ARG A 128 7.47 0.49 -2.47
C ARG A 128 8.78 0.83 -1.78
#